data_AF-A0A7C9AFD7-F1
#
_entry.id   AF-A0A7C9AFD7-F1
#
_cell.length_a   1.000
_cell.length_b   1.000
_cell.length_c   1.000
_cell.angle_alpha   90.00
_cell.angle_beta   90.00
_cell.angle_gamma   90.00
#
_symmetry.space_group_name_H-M   'P 1'
#
loop_
_entity.id
_entity.type
_entity.pdbx_description
1 polymer ?
#
loop_
_entity_poly.entity_id
_entity_poly.type
_entity_poly.pdbx_seq_one_letter_code
_entity_poly.pdbx_strand_id
1 'polypeptide(L)'
;NVPFRYEAIAKKWETIRPEDLNIESDELVVVNCMFRSANLLDETVEINSPRDAFLRLIKQISPRLFIHAIVNGTFNAPFFITRFREAIFQYSSVFDIFEATMPREDRERLLIESEICGKEVLNAIACEGPERIQRPETYKQWQERTRRAGLRQVPLDEELVNRAKTMVKANYHKEFMVDEDRSWMLQGWKGRILCAVSIWQTI
;
A
#
# COMPACT_ATOMS: atom_id res chain seq x y z
N ASN A 1 15.71 26.24 -13.23
CA ASN A 1 14.37 26.35 -12.61
C ASN A 1 13.38 25.58 -13.45
N VAL A 2 12.69 24.61 -12.86
CA VAL A 2 11.59 23.88 -13.50
C VAL A 2 10.28 24.52 -13.04
N PRO A 3 9.36 24.93 -13.94
CA PRO A 3 8.04 25.43 -13.56
C PRO A 3 7.28 24.39 -12.72
N PHE A 4 6.62 24.83 -11.64
CA PHE A 4 5.99 23.92 -10.68
C PHE A 4 4.67 24.49 -10.13
N ARG A 5 3.66 23.63 -10.01
CA ARG A 5 2.34 23.89 -9.41
C ARG A 5 1.99 22.75 -8.45
N TYR A 6 1.40 23.09 -7.30
CA TYR A 6 0.86 22.13 -6.35
C TYR A 6 -0.59 22.47 -6.02
N GLU A 7 -1.48 21.49 -6.10
CA GLU A 7 -2.90 21.62 -5.79
C GLU A 7 -3.30 20.53 -4.79
N ALA A 8 -3.94 20.92 -3.69
CA ALA A 8 -4.36 20.02 -2.63
C ALA A 8 -5.86 19.76 -2.69
N ILE A 9 -6.25 18.49 -2.59
CA ILE A 9 -7.65 18.06 -2.59
C ILE A 9 -7.99 17.43 -1.24
N ALA A 10 -8.83 18.12 -0.46
CA ALA A 10 -9.29 17.65 0.85
C ALA A 10 -10.67 16.97 0.74
N LYS A 11 -10.73 15.81 0.08
CA LYS A 11 -11.94 14.98 -0.06
C LYS A 11 -11.66 13.52 0.31
N LYS A 12 -12.73 12.78 0.61
CA LYS A 12 -12.64 11.31 0.66
C LYS A 12 -12.36 10.78 -0.74
N TRP A 13 -11.56 9.73 -0.87
CA TRP A 13 -11.05 9.26 -2.16
C TRP A 13 -12.18 8.80 -3.08
N GLU A 14 -13.17 8.13 -2.52
CA GLU A 14 -14.36 7.62 -3.20
C GLU A 14 -15.32 8.72 -3.66
N THR A 15 -15.11 9.98 -3.24
CA THR A 15 -15.94 11.13 -3.65
C THR A 15 -15.21 12.10 -4.59
N ILE A 16 -13.94 11.85 -4.89
CA ILE A 16 -13.18 12.61 -5.88
C ILE A 16 -13.70 12.26 -7.28
N ARG A 17 -13.94 13.29 -8.09
CA ARG A 17 -14.29 13.16 -9.51
C ARG A 17 -13.13 13.64 -10.38
N PRO A 18 -13.04 13.21 -11.66
CA PRO A 18 -11.97 13.66 -12.56
C PRO A 18 -11.83 15.18 -12.65
N GLU A 19 -12.94 15.91 -12.59
CA GLU A 19 -12.95 17.39 -12.68
C GLU A 19 -12.31 18.05 -11.45
N ASP A 20 -12.29 17.35 -10.30
CA ASP A 20 -11.64 17.86 -9.08
C ASP A 20 -10.11 17.82 -9.18
N LEU A 21 -9.55 17.09 -10.15
CA LEU A 21 -8.09 16.92 -10.32
C LEU A 21 -7.46 17.99 -11.22
N ASN A 22 -8.29 18.78 -11.93
CA ASN A 22 -7.84 19.89 -12.77
C ASN A 22 -6.73 19.49 -13.78
N ILE A 23 -6.86 18.29 -14.36
CA ILE A 23 -5.91 17.75 -15.34
C ILE A 23 -6.16 18.42 -16.69
N GLU A 24 -5.10 18.99 -17.27
CA GLU A 24 -5.15 19.60 -18.60
C GLU A 24 -4.96 18.52 -19.69
N SER A 25 -5.58 18.71 -20.86
CA SER A 25 -5.69 17.65 -21.88
C SER A 25 -4.36 17.21 -22.51
N ASP A 26 -3.34 18.04 -22.42
CA ASP A 26 -1.99 17.81 -22.95
C ASP A 26 -0.99 17.32 -21.88
N GLU A 27 -1.43 17.16 -20.63
CA GLU A 27 -0.59 16.68 -19.54
C GLU A 27 -0.40 15.15 -19.56
N LEU A 28 0.84 14.72 -19.32
CA LEU A 28 1.11 13.32 -19.01
C LEU A 28 0.81 13.05 -17.54
N VAL A 29 -0.19 12.20 -17.28
CA VAL A 29 -0.63 11.88 -15.92
C VAL A 29 0.06 10.61 -15.40
N VAL A 30 0.63 10.69 -14.20
CA VAL A 30 1.06 9.53 -13.41
C VAL A 30 0.33 9.55 -12.07
N VAL A 31 -0.31 8.44 -11.72
CA VAL A 31 -0.90 8.25 -10.40
C VAL A 31 0.08 7.48 -9.52
N ASN A 32 0.36 8.00 -8.34
CA ASN A 32 1.20 7.34 -7.34
C ASN A 32 0.43 7.14 -6.03
N CYS A 33 0.15 5.89 -5.67
CA CYS A 33 -0.54 5.54 -4.42
C CYS A 33 0.37 4.66 -3.56
N MET A 34 0.87 5.23 -2.46
CA MET A 34 1.82 4.55 -1.57
C MET A 34 1.17 4.20 -0.24
N PHE A 35 0.90 2.92 0.01
CA PHE A 35 0.45 2.32 1.27
C PHE A 35 -0.91 2.78 1.82
N ARG A 36 -1.56 3.76 1.19
CA ARG A 36 -2.81 4.36 1.68
C ARG A 36 -4.09 3.61 1.30
N SER A 37 -4.04 2.74 0.29
CA SER A 37 -5.24 2.03 -0.17
C SER A 37 -5.77 1.01 0.85
N ALA A 38 -4.95 0.60 1.82
CA ALA A 38 -5.36 -0.22 2.95
C ALA A 38 -6.39 0.47 3.86
N ASN A 39 -6.55 1.79 3.76
CA ASN A 39 -7.46 2.58 4.60
C ASN A 39 -8.83 2.80 3.95
N LEU A 40 -8.98 2.42 2.68
CA LEU A 40 -10.27 2.44 2.00
C LEU A 40 -11.15 1.30 2.54
N LEU A 41 -12.42 1.59 2.78
CA LEU A 41 -13.41 0.57 3.12
C LEU A 41 -13.58 -0.41 1.96
N ASP A 42 -14.13 -1.58 2.29
CA ASP A 42 -14.35 -2.68 1.37
C ASP A 42 -15.82 -3.12 1.38
N GLU A 43 -16.10 -4.18 0.62
CA GLU A 43 -17.44 -4.72 0.41
C GLU A 43 -18.08 -5.28 1.70
N THR A 44 -17.30 -5.47 2.76
CA THR A 44 -17.81 -5.90 4.07
C THR A 44 -18.50 -4.77 4.84
N VAL A 45 -18.29 -3.51 4.43
CA VAL A 45 -18.86 -2.32 5.08
C VAL A 45 -19.81 -1.58 4.14
N GLU A 46 -19.44 -1.42 2.87
CA GLU A 46 -20.25 -0.72 1.87
C GLU A 46 -20.42 -1.57 0.61
N ILE A 47 -21.66 -1.72 0.14
CA ILE A 47 -21.97 -2.49 -1.09
C ILE A 47 -21.19 -1.93 -2.29
N ASN A 48 -21.08 -0.60 -2.37
CA ASN A 48 -20.28 0.10 -3.37
C ASN A 48 -18.89 0.40 -2.80
N SER A 49 -18.01 -0.59 -2.82
CA SER A 49 -16.65 -0.51 -2.27
C SER A 49 -15.88 0.76 -2.65
N PRO A 50 -15.41 1.55 -1.66
CA PRO A 50 -14.50 2.68 -1.89
C PRO A 50 -13.21 2.31 -2.64
N ARG A 51 -12.73 1.07 -2.52
CA ARG A 51 -11.60 0.56 -3.32
C ARG A 51 -11.93 0.51 -4.81
N ASP A 52 -13.13 0.05 -5.14
CA ASP A 52 -13.59 -0.02 -6.52
C ASP A 52 -13.92 1.37 -7.07
N ALA A 53 -14.44 2.28 -6.24
CA ALA A 53 -14.60 3.69 -6.60
C ALA A 53 -13.26 4.34 -6.94
N PHE A 54 -12.24 4.13 -6.11
CA PHE A 54 -10.87 4.61 -6.35
C PHE A 54 -10.28 4.08 -7.66
N LEU A 55 -10.39 2.77 -7.92
CA LEU A 55 -9.90 2.20 -9.18
C LEU A 55 -10.70 2.67 -10.40
N ARG A 56 -12.01 2.91 -10.27
CA ARG A 56 -12.83 3.53 -11.31
C ARG A 56 -12.37 4.96 -11.62
N LEU A 57 -12.04 5.76 -10.61
CA LEU A 57 -11.46 7.09 -10.81
C LEU A 57 -10.12 6.99 -11.57
N ILE A 58 -9.22 6.09 -11.15
CA ILE A 58 -7.96 5.86 -11.88
C ILE A 58 -8.23 5.46 -13.33
N LYS A 59 -9.23 4.64 -13.58
CA LYS A 59 -9.61 4.26 -14.94
C LYS A 59 -10.11 5.47 -15.76
N GLN A 60 -10.94 6.32 -15.17
CA GLN A 60 -11.52 7.51 -15.82
C GLN A 60 -10.46 8.56 -16.19
N ILE A 61 -9.46 8.77 -15.33
CA ILE A 61 -8.38 9.73 -15.61
C ILE A 61 -7.35 9.19 -16.60
N SER A 62 -7.40 7.88 -16.88
CA SER A 62 -6.57 7.19 -17.87
C SER A 62 -5.08 7.56 -17.84
N PRO A 63 -4.39 7.37 -16.69
CA PRO A 63 -3.02 7.81 -16.54
C PRO A 63 -2.07 6.98 -17.40
N ARG A 64 -0.94 7.59 -17.77
CA ARG A 64 0.15 6.89 -18.47
C ARG A 64 0.72 5.75 -17.64
N LEU A 65 0.76 5.93 -16.31
CA LEU A 65 1.15 4.92 -15.33
C LEU A 65 0.37 5.11 -14.02
N PHE A 66 -0.02 4.00 -13.41
CA PHE A 66 -0.47 3.94 -12.03
C PHE A 66 0.51 3.10 -11.22
N ILE A 67 1.22 3.72 -10.28
CA ILE A 67 2.14 3.07 -9.36
C ILE A 67 1.40 2.81 -8.05
N HIS A 68 1.39 1.56 -7.63
CA HIS A 68 0.63 1.13 -6.46
C HIS A 68 1.52 0.36 -5.49
N ALA A 69 1.82 0.97 -4.34
CA ALA A 69 2.42 0.28 -3.21
C ALA A 69 1.38 -0.02 -2.14
N ILE A 70 1.44 -1.21 -1.57
CA ILE A 70 0.50 -1.68 -0.55
C ILE A 70 1.24 -2.26 0.65
N VAL A 71 0.57 -2.22 1.80
CA VAL A 71 0.88 -3.11 2.92
C VAL A 71 0.27 -4.47 2.59
N ASN A 72 1.11 -5.50 2.52
CA ASN A 72 0.66 -6.86 2.25
C ASN A 72 0.24 -7.53 3.57
N GLY A 73 -1.07 -7.68 3.77
CA GLY A 73 -1.61 -8.24 5.00
C GLY A 73 -2.95 -8.96 4.81
N THR A 74 -3.26 -9.83 5.77
CA THR A 74 -4.45 -10.71 5.82
C THR A 74 -5.37 -10.36 6.99
N PHE A 75 -5.03 -9.36 7.79
CA PHE A 75 -5.80 -8.90 8.95
C PHE A 75 -6.94 -7.93 8.58
N ASN A 76 -7.48 -8.05 7.36
CA ASN A 76 -8.80 -7.51 7.01
C ASN A 76 -9.93 -8.56 7.16
N ALA A 77 -9.62 -9.76 7.69
CA ALA A 77 -10.60 -10.82 7.89
C ALA A 77 -11.81 -10.34 8.73
N PRO A 78 -13.04 -10.81 8.42
CA PRO A 78 -14.24 -10.43 9.17
C PRO A 78 -14.24 -11.00 10.59
N PHE A 79 -13.62 -12.17 10.80
CA PHE A 79 -13.60 -12.84 12.10
C PHE A 79 -12.44 -12.35 12.98
N PHE A 80 -12.77 -11.97 14.23
CA PHE A 80 -11.84 -11.40 15.20
C PHE A 80 -10.60 -12.27 15.44
N ILE A 81 -10.74 -13.57 15.73
CA ILE A 81 -9.61 -14.44 16.08
C ILE A 81 -8.58 -14.54 14.94
N THR A 82 -9.06 -14.72 13.71
CA THR A 82 -8.19 -14.73 12.52
C THR A 82 -7.48 -13.39 12.38
N ARG A 83 -8.24 -12.29 12.45
CA ARG A 83 -7.69 -10.94 12.33
C ARG A 83 -6.65 -10.63 13.40
N PHE A 84 -6.93 -10.95 14.66
CA PHE A 84 -6.03 -10.75 15.79
C PHE A 84 -4.71 -11.49 15.57
N ARG A 85 -4.76 -12.77 15.20
CA ARG A 85 -3.56 -13.58 14.94
C ARG A 85 -2.72 -13.00 13.80
N GLU A 86 -3.37 -12.63 12.69
CA GLU A 86 -2.68 -12.08 11.53
C GLU A 86 -2.09 -10.68 11.80
N ALA A 87 -2.80 -9.84 12.57
CA ALA A 87 -2.31 -8.51 12.98
C ALA A 87 -1.09 -8.64 13.89
N ILE A 88 -1.16 -9.46 14.95
CA ILE A 88 -0.01 -9.71 15.82
C ILE A 88 1.16 -10.26 15.01
N PHE A 89 0.95 -11.19 14.10
CA PHE A 89 2.04 -11.74 13.30
C PHE A 89 2.68 -10.70 12.35
N GLN A 90 1.87 -9.80 11.78
CA GLN A 90 2.37 -8.66 11.00
C GLN A 90 3.24 -7.75 11.86
N TYR A 91 2.69 -7.22 12.95
CA TYR A 91 3.37 -6.20 13.75
C TYR A 91 4.53 -6.77 14.55
N SER A 92 4.48 -8.03 14.99
CA SER A 92 5.66 -8.70 15.56
C SER A 92 6.83 -8.71 14.58
N SER A 93 6.58 -8.86 13.27
CA SER A 93 7.64 -8.76 12.26
C SER A 93 8.20 -7.33 12.14
N VAL A 94 7.33 -6.32 12.26
CA VAL A 94 7.73 -4.90 12.23
C VAL A 94 8.55 -4.53 13.49
N PHE A 95 8.13 -4.96 14.67
CA PHE A 95 8.87 -4.73 15.91
C PHE A 95 10.21 -5.50 15.94
N ASP A 96 10.28 -6.69 15.36
CA ASP A 96 11.53 -7.43 15.19
C ASP A 96 12.50 -6.72 14.23
N ILE A 97 12.01 -6.00 13.21
CA ILE A 97 12.83 -5.09 12.39
C ILE A 97 13.42 -3.97 13.24
N PHE A 98 12.59 -3.28 14.04
CA PHE A 98 13.07 -2.18 14.89
C PHE A 98 14.10 -2.67 15.90
N GLU A 99 13.86 -3.82 16.51
CA GLU A 99 14.80 -4.43 17.45
C GLU A 99 16.14 -4.77 16.80
N ALA A 100 16.13 -5.22 15.55
CA ALA A 100 17.35 -5.58 14.83
C ALA A 100 18.09 -4.39 14.19
N THR A 101 17.42 -3.26 13.96
CA THR A 101 17.97 -2.16 13.15
C THR A 101 18.11 -0.84 13.90
N MET A 102 17.51 -0.70 15.09
CA MET A 102 17.48 0.56 15.85
C MET A 102 17.78 0.33 17.35
N PRO A 103 18.53 1.24 18.00
CA PRO A 103 18.73 1.19 19.45
C PRO A 103 17.39 1.25 20.21
N ARG A 104 17.30 0.59 21.37
CA ARG A 104 16.06 0.52 22.16
C ARG A 104 15.67 1.86 22.77
N GLU A 105 16.66 2.66 23.15
CA GLU A 105 16.50 3.97 23.77
C GLU A 105 16.29 5.09 22.73
N ASP A 106 16.28 4.74 21.44
CA ASP A 106 16.06 5.69 20.36
C ASP A 106 14.64 6.28 20.46
N ARG A 107 14.57 7.63 20.53
CA ARG A 107 13.31 8.33 20.72
C ARG A 107 12.41 8.28 19.49
N GLU A 108 12.99 8.21 18.30
CA GLU A 108 12.24 8.10 17.04
C GLU A 108 11.64 6.70 16.92
N ARG A 109 12.41 5.66 17.29
CA ARG A 109 11.90 4.28 17.40
C ARG A 109 10.69 4.22 18.32
N LEU A 110 10.82 4.73 19.56
CA LEU A 110 9.72 4.70 20.54
C LEU A 110 8.48 5.43 20.03
N LEU A 111 8.66 6.56 19.33
CA LEU A 111 7.55 7.31 18.74
C LEU A 111 6.86 6.53 17.61
N ILE A 112 7.62 5.88 16.74
CA ILE A 112 7.06 5.05 15.66
C ILE A 112 6.31 3.86 16.25
N GLU A 113 6.91 3.18 17.23
CA GLU A 113 6.30 2.02 17.89
C GLU A 113 4.98 2.41 18.59
N SER A 114 4.92 3.53 19.32
CA SER A 114 3.72 3.92 20.06
C SER A 114 2.67 4.63 19.20
N GLU A 115 3.08 5.63 18.41
CA GLU A 115 2.15 6.55 17.76
C GLU A 115 1.74 6.11 16.36
N ILE A 116 2.51 5.24 15.72
CA ILE A 116 2.18 4.66 14.41
C ILE A 116 1.73 3.22 14.63
N CYS A 117 2.67 2.30 14.87
CA CYS A 117 2.36 0.87 14.92
C CYS A 117 1.33 0.54 16.02
N GLY A 118 1.49 1.09 17.22
CA GLY A 118 0.56 0.87 18.34
C GLY A 118 -0.87 1.28 18.00
N LYS A 119 -1.07 2.44 17.35
CA LYS A 119 -2.40 2.89 16.92
C LYS A 119 -2.98 2.06 15.80
N GLU A 120 -2.15 1.61 14.86
CA GLU A 120 -2.61 0.74 13.77
C GLU A 120 -3.01 -0.64 14.27
N VAL A 121 -2.24 -1.23 15.19
CA VAL A 121 -2.58 -2.48 15.91
C VAL A 121 -3.91 -2.32 16.64
N LEU A 122 -4.05 -1.24 17.42
CA LEU A 122 -5.26 -0.99 18.20
C LEU A 122 -6.48 -0.85 17.27
N ASN A 123 -6.36 -0.08 16.18
CA ASN A 123 -7.46 0.07 15.24
C ASN A 123 -7.82 -1.25 14.54
N ALA A 124 -6.84 -2.05 14.13
CA ALA A 124 -7.09 -3.34 13.47
C ALA A 124 -7.79 -4.34 14.41
N ILE A 125 -7.48 -4.32 15.71
CA ILE A 125 -7.98 -5.30 16.68
C ILE A 125 -9.28 -4.84 17.35
N ALA A 126 -9.32 -3.59 17.84
CA ALA A 126 -10.37 -3.11 18.73
C ALA A 126 -11.54 -2.41 18.01
N CYS A 127 -11.35 -1.97 16.76
CA CYS A 127 -12.42 -1.33 15.99
C CYS A 127 -13.10 -2.32 15.03
N GLU A 128 -14.36 -2.04 14.70
CA GLU A 128 -15.15 -2.79 13.71
C GLU A 128 -15.90 -1.84 12.77
N GLY A 129 -16.52 -2.39 11.72
CA GLY A 129 -17.33 -1.61 10.79
C GLY A 129 -16.55 -0.43 10.16
N PRO A 130 -17.19 0.72 9.93
CA PRO A 130 -16.54 1.91 9.37
C PRO A 130 -15.43 2.51 10.23
N GLU A 131 -15.43 2.26 11.55
CA GLU A 131 -14.41 2.78 12.48
C GLU A 131 -13.08 2.04 12.37
N ARG A 132 -13.11 0.81 11.83
CA ARG A 132 -11.89 0.05 11.51
C ARG A 132 -11.31 0.55 10.19
N ILE A 133 -10.21 1.29 10.30
CA ILE A 133 -9.50 1.93 9.19
C ILE A 133 -8.46 0.96 8.59
N GLN A 134 -7.71 0.24 9.43
CA GLN A 134 -6.62 -0.63 9.00
C GLN A 134 -7.16 -1.93 8.39
N ARG A 135 -7.16 -1.99 7.05
CA ARG A 135 -7.78 -3.07 6.28
C ARG A 135 -6.91 -3.54 5.11
N PRO A 136 -5.64 -3.94 5.33
CA PRO A 136 -4.80 -4.37 4.21
C PRO A 136 -5.34 -5.63 3.54
N GLU A 137 -5.15 -5.68 2.22
CA GLU A 137 -5.35 -6.87 1.40
C GLU A 137 -3.99 -7.34 0.90
N THR A 138 -3.90 -8.61 0.55
CA THR A 138 -2.70 -9.17 -0.08
C THR A 138 -2.48 -8.60 -1.49
N TYR A 139 -1.24 -8.62 -1.98
CA TYR A 139 -0.95 -8.20 -3.36
C TYR A 139 -1.72 -9.02 -4.41
N LYS A 140 -2.05 -10.28 -4.10
CA LYS A 140 -2.87 -11.15 -4.97
C LYS A 140 -4.33 -10.69 -5.04
N GLN A 141 -4.90 -10.19 -3.95
CA GLN A 141 -6.25 -9.61 -3.95
C GLN A 141 -6.27 -8.30 -4.75
N TRP A 142 -5.29 -7.43 -4.52
CA TRP A 142 -5.12 -6.20 -5.31
C TRP A 142 -4.87 -6.49 -6.80
N GLN A 143 -4.10 -7.52 -7.14
CA GLN A 143 -3.90 -7.96 -8.52
C GLN A 143 -5.24 -8.20 -9.24
N GLU A 144 -6.10 -9.03 -8.65
CA GLU A 144 -7.39 -9.36 -9.27
C GLU A 144 -8.33 -8.16 -9.30
N ARG A 145 -8.35 -7.36 -8.23
CA ARG A 145 -9.19 -6.16 -8.14
C ARG A 145 -8.82 -5.13 -9.21
N THR A 146 -7.54 -4.81 -9.33
CA THR A 146 -7.02 -3.84 -10.32
C THR A 146 -7.23 -4.34 -11.75
N ARG A 147 -7.07 -5.65 -12.01
CA ARG A 147 -7.37 -6.25 -13.31
C ARG A 147 -8.86 -6.14 -13.68
N ARG A 148 -9.76 -6.43 -12.74
CA ARG A 148 -11.22 -6.31 -12.95
C ARG A 148 -11.65 -4.87 -13.21
N ALA A 149 -10.94 -3.89 -12.66
CA ALA A 149 -11.16 -2.48 -12.93
C ALA A 149 -10.69 -2.02 -14.33
N GLY A 150 -10.20 -2.93 -15.18
CA GLY A 150 -9.80 -2.61 -16.56
C GLY A 150 -8.40 -1.99 -16.67
N LEU A 151 -7.53 -2.30 -15.70
CA LEU A 151 -6.11 -1.98 -15.77
C LEU A 151 -5.28 -3.23 -16.08
N ARG A 152 -4.22 -3.04 -16.86
CA ARG A 152 -3.23 -4.06 -17.20
C ARG A 152 -1.95 -3.77 -16.45
N GLN A 153 -1.40 -4.80 -15.81
CA GLN A 153 -0.13 -4.69 -15.12
C GLN A 153 1.01 -4.54 -16.14
N VAL A 154 1.97 -3.68 -15.82
CA VAL A 154 3.19 -3.47 -16.58
C VAL A 154 4.30 -4.30 -15.92
N PRO A 155 5.04 -5.11 -16.69
CA PRO A 155 6.24 -5.79 -16.18
C PRO A 155 7.22 -4.79 -15.58
N LEU A 156 7.86 -5.18 -14.47
CA LEU A 156 8.90 -4.37 -13.88
C LEU A 156 10.16 -4.44 -14.74
N ASP A 157 10.92 -3.36 -14.75
CA ASP A 157 12.22 -3.34 -15.39
C ASP A 157 13.22 -4.19 -14.57
N GLU A 158 13.77 -5.23 -15.19
CA GLU A 158 14.64 -6.19 -14.53
C GLU A 158 15.91 -5.54 -13.96
N GLU A 159 16.47 -4.54 -14.65
CA GLU A 159 17.63 -3.79 -14.17
C GLU A 159 17.29 -3.01 -12.91
N LEU A 160 16.13 -2.34 -12.88
CA LEU A 160 15.64 -1.63 -11.69
C LEU A 160 15.41 -2.56 -10.51
N VAL A 161 14.80 -3.74 -10.73
CA VAL A 161 14.58 -4.74 -9.67
C VAL A 161 15.92 -5.26 -9.14
N ASN A 162 16.85 -5.61 -10.02
CA ASN A 162 18.18 -6.10 -9.63
C ASN A 162 18.99 -5.04 -8.88
N ARG A 163 18.87 -3.76 -9.28
CA ARG A 163 19.48 -2.65 -8.55
C ARG A 163 18.88 -2.49 -7.15
N ALA A 164 17.55 -2.61 -7.00
CA ALA A 164 16.90 -2.59 -5.69
C ALA A 164 17.36 -3.75 -4.80
N LYS A 165 17.41 -4.98 -5.35
CA LYS A 165 17.94 -6.17 -4.66
C LYS A 165 19.39 -5.95 -4.19
N THR A 166 20.25 -5.38 -5.04
CA THR A 166 21.65 -5.11 -4.71
C THR A 166 21.78 -4.04 -3.63
N MET A 167 21.01 -2.96 -3.73
CA MET A 167 20.99 -1.88 -2.75
C MET A 167 20.59 -2.40 -1.36
N VAL A 168 19.54 -3.24 -1.28
CA VAL A 168 19.10 -3.83 -0.01
C VAL A 168 20.17 -4.73 0.59
N LYS A 169 20.78 -5.60 -0.22
CA LYS A 169 21.86 -6.49 0.24
C LYS A 169 23.10 -5.74 0.73
N ALA A 170 23.43 -4.60 0.12
CA ALA A 170 24.63 -3.85 0.45
C ALA A 170 24.46 -2.93 1.67
N ASN A 171 23.26 -2.35 1.87
CA ASN A 171 23.07 -1.24 2.80
C ASN A 171 22.12 -1.53 3.97
N TYR A 172 21.39 -2.66 3.95
CA TYR A 172 20.39 -2.97 4.96
C TYR A 172 20.70 -4.29 5.68
N HIS A 173 20.00 -4.52 6.80
CA HIS A 173 20.14 -5.75 7.57
C HIS A 173 19.84 -6.98 6.69
N LYS A 174 20.66 -8.04 6.83
CA LYS A 174 20.66 -9.24 5.96
C LYS A 174 19.32 -9.99 5.85
N GLU A 175 18.42 -9.78 6.81
CA GLU A 175 17.10 -10.41 6.86
C GLU A 175 16.05 -9.65 6.04
N PHE A 176 16.35 -8.42 5.58
CA PHE A 176 15.53 -7.75 4.58
C PHE A 176 15.65 -8.47 3.25
N MET A 177 14.53 -8.57 2.56
CA MET A 177 14.44 -9.19 1.25
C MET A 177 13.68 -8.31 0.27
N VAL A 178 14.15 -8.34 -0.98
CA VAL A 178 13.42 -7.85 -2.15
C VAL A 178 13.30 -9.01 -3.11
N ASP A 179 12.08 -9.27 -3.58
CA ASP A 179 11.82 -10.31 -4.57
C ASP A 179 10.80 -9.85 -5.61
N GLU A 180 10.54 -10.68 -6.61
CA GLU A 180 9.52 -10.44 -7.62
C GLU A 180 8.57 -11.62 -7.74
N ASP A 181 7.26 -11.35 -7.69
CA ASP A 181 6.22 -12.31 -8.04
C ASP A 181 5.15 -11.63 -8.89
N ARG A 182 4.84 -12.19 -10.06
CA ARG A 182 3.79 -11.67 -10.98
C ARG A 182 3.93 -10.17 -11.23
N SER A 183 5.16 -9.69 -11.51
CA SER A 183 5.45 -8.26 -11.73
C SER A 183 5.09 -7.34 -10.55
N TRP A 184 5.03 -7.89 -9.33
CA TRP A 184 5.10 -7.13 -8.09
C TRP A 184 6.51 -7.22 -7.53
N MET A 185 7.06 -6.07 -7.14
CA MET A 185 8.25 -6.02 -6.30
C MET A 185 7.83 -6.22 -4.87
N LEU A 186 8.20 -7.35 -4.29
CA LEU A 186 7.91 -7.75 -2.94
C LEU A 186 9.03 -7.28 -2.00
N GLN A 187 8.67 -6.72 -0.86
CA GLN A 187 9.62 -6.30 0.18
C GLN A 187 9.24 -6.98 1.49
N GLY A 188 10.23 -7.53 2.18
CA GLY A 188 9.97 -8.41 3.32
C GLY A 188 11.09 -8.50 4.33
N TRP A 189 10.84 -9.29 5.37
CA TRP A 189 11.72 -9.52 6.50
C TRP A 189 11.61 -10.98 6.96
N LYS A 190 12.74 -11.68 7.11
CA LYS A 190 12.82 -13.10 7.55
C LYS A 190 11.85 -14.02 6.77
N GLY A 191 11.76 -13.82 5.45
CA GLY A 191 10.88 -14.61 4.57
C GLY A 191 9.42 -14.15 4.52
N ARG A 192 9.01 -13.16 5.34
CA ARG A 192 7.64 -12.60 5.31
C ARG A 192 7.58 -11.40 4.38
N ILE A 193 6.61 -11.38 3.46
CA ILE A 193 6.31 -10.23 2.61
C ILE A 193 5.49 -9.21 3.40
N LEU A 194 6.04 -8.00 3.59
CA LEU A 194 5.41 -6.91 4.34
C LEU A 194 4.75 -5.89 3.40
N CYS A 195 5.40 -5.60 2.28
CA CYS A 195 4.98 -4.59 1.32
C CYS A 195 5.12 -5.14 -0.10
N ALA A 196 4.32 -4.61 -1.02
CA ALA A 196 4.43 -4.94 -2.44
C ALA A 196 4.19 -3.69 -3.29
N VAL A 197 4.92 -3.56 -4.41
CA VAL A 197 4.79 -2.46 -5.37
C VAL A 197 4.54 -3.01 -6.77
N SER A 198 3.59 -2.42 -7.50
CA SER A 198 3.30 -2.74 -8.90
C SER A 198 3.04 -1.49 -9.74
N ILE A 199 3.08 -1.68 -11.06
CA ILE A 199 2.85 -0.63 -12.05
C ILE A 199 1.74 -1.10 -12.99
N TRP A 200 0.84 -0.19 -13.34
CA TRP A 200 -0.36 -0.47 -14.13
C TRP A 200 -0.60 0.59 -15.22
N GLN A 201 -1.34 0.20 -16.24
CA GLN A 201 -1.84 1.05 -17.31
C GLN A 201 -3.33 0.81 -17.52
N THR A 202 -4.06 1.84 -17.94
CA THR A 202 -5.43 1.68 -18.40
C THR A 202 -5.46 1.00 -19.77
N ILE A 203 -6.39 0.05 -19.92
CA ILE A 203 -6.69 -0.65 -21.19
C ILE A 203 -7.57 0.19 -22.11
#